data_AF-A0A165ETK7-F1
#
_entry.id   AF-A0A165ETK7-F1
#
_cell.length_a   1.000
_cell.length_b   1.000
_cell.length_c   1.000
_cell.angle_alpha   90.00
_cell.angle_beta   90.00
_cell.angle_gamma   90.00
#
_symmetry.space_group_name_H-M   'P 1'
#
loop_
_entity.id
_entity.type
_entity.pdbx_description
1 polymer ?
#
loop_
_entity_poly.entity_id
_entity_poly.type
_entity_poly.pdbx_seq_one_letter_code
_entity_poly.pdbx_strand_id
1 'polypeptide(L)' 'VDINVMHRRLGHLNFRSLKRMVAQKQLGNIAKLTGEPAFCEACVLGKMKKLPFKA' A
#
# COMPACT_ATOMS: atom_id res chain seq x y z
N VAL A 1 7.16 -1.45 -12.37
CA VAL A 1 6.73 -2.49 -11.41
C VAL A 1 5.33 -2.16 -10.95
N ASP A 2 4.42 -3.13 -10.90
CA ASP A 2 3.03 -2.88 -10.53
C ASP A 2 2.87 -2.44 -9.06
N ILE A 3 2.05 -1.41 -8.85
CA ILE A 3 1.81 -0.82 -7.54
C ILE A 3 1.15 -1.80 -6.55
N ASN A 4 0.30 -2.71 -7.01
CA ASN A 4 -0.38 -3.71 -6.18
C ASN A 4 0.57 -4.84 -5.77
N VAL A 5 1.51 -5.20 -6.65
CA VAL A 5 2.57 -6.16 -6.33
C VAL A 5 3.48 -5.61 -5.23
N MET A 6 3.91 -4.34 -5.36
CA MET A 6 4.76 -3.70 -4.36
C MET A 6 4.05 -3.49 -3.03
N HIS A 7 2.76 -3.16 -3.07
CA HIS A 7 1.90 -3.11 -1.89
C HIS A 7 1.92 -4.43 -1.10
N ARG A 8 1.77 -5.58 -1.77
CA ARG A 8 1.81 -6.88 -1.11
C ARG A 8 3.21 -7.25 -0.61
N ARG A 9 4.25 -7.06 -1.44
CA ARG A 9 5.63 -7.46 -1.11
C ARG A 9 6.24 -6.66 0.05
N LEU A 10 5.86 -5.40 0.21
CA LEU A 10 6.32 -4.55 1.31
C LEU A 10 5.39 -4.59 2.53
N GLY A 11 4.59 -5.65 2.69
CA GLY A 11 3.77 -5.84 3.88
C GLY A 11 2.56 -4.91 3.94
N HIS A 12 1.82 -4.80 2.83
CA HIS A 12 0.59 -4.02 2.75
C HIS A 12 0.76 -2.51 2.98
N LEU A 13 1.93 -2.00 2.59
CA LEU A 13 2.30 -0.60 2.72
C LEU A 13 1.34 0.32 1.94
N ASN A 14 0.96 1.46 2.54
CA ASN A 14 0.04 2.40 1.89
C ASN A 14 0.57 2.84 0.51
N PHE A 15 -0.31 2.86 -0.50
CA PHE A 15 0.00 3.28 -1.86
C PHE A 15 0.62 4.69 -1.93
N ARG A 16 0.22 5.60 -1.04
CA ARG A 16 0.82 6.93 -0.93
C ARG A 16 2.28 6.88 -0.49
N SER A 17 2.57 6.05 0.51
CA SER A 17 3.94 5.85 1.01
C SER A 17 4.81 5.19 -0.05
N LEU A 18 4.27 4.20 -0.77
CA LEU A 18 4.91 3.58 -1.92
C LEU A 18 5.31 4.60 -3.00
N LYS A 19 4.37 5.45 -3.42
CA LYS A 19 4.67 6.53 -4.38
C LYS A 19 5.76 7.48 -3.86
N ARG A 20 5.73 7.81 -2.56
CA ARG A 20 6.77 8.65 -1.93
C ARG A 20 8.14 7.97 -1.94
N MET A 21 8.23 6.69 -1.57
CA MET A 21 9.49 5.94 -1.54
C MET A 21 10.13 5.86 -2.94
N VAL A 22 9.31 5.69 -3.98
CA VAL A 22 9.76 5.69 -5.37
C VAL A 22 10.26 7.07 -5.78
N ALA A 23 9.50 8.13 -5.47
CA ALA A 23 9.92 9.51 -5.74
C ALA A 23 11.24 9.87 -5.04
N GLN A 24 11.45 9.35 -3.83
CA GLN A 24 12.68 9.54 -3.04
C GLN A 24 13.80 8.57 -3.42
N LYS A 25 13.64 7.76 -4.48
CA LYS A 25 14.61 6.77 -4.96
C LYS A 25 15.06 5.75 -3.89
N GLN A 26 14.22 5.49 -2.89
CA GLN A 26 14.52 4.54 -1.79
C GLN A 26 14.43 3.07 -2.22
N LEU A 27 13.85 2.79 -3.39
CA LEU A 27 13.68 1.45 -3.94
C LEU A 27 14.75 1.11 -4.99
N GLY A 28 15.89 1.82 -4.98
CA GLY A 28 17.08 1.57 -5.80
C GLY A 28 16.78 1.58 -7.30
N ASN A 29 16.42 0.41 -7.83
CA ASN A 29 16.23 0.17 -9.26
C ASN A 29 14.79 0.47 -9.75
N ILE A 30 13.88 0.85 -8.87
CA ILE A 30 12.48 1.11 -9.22
C ILE A 30 12.26 2.61 -9.39
N ALA A 31 12.35 3.08 -10.64
CA ALA A 31 12.14 4.49 -10.99
C ALA A 31 10.65 4.88 -11.10
N LYS A 32 9.77 3.93 -11.42
CA LYS A 32 8.34 4.21 -11.61
C LYS A 32 7.46 3.00 -11.24
N LEU A 33 6.34 3.30 -10.58
CA LEU A 33 5.25 2.34 -10.38
C LEU A 33 4.27 2.44 -11.54
N THR A 34 3.82 1.29 -12.00
CA THR A 34 2.80 1.13 -13.03
C THR A 34 1.50 0.62 -12.41
N GLY A 35 0.37 0.81 -13.09
CA GLY A 35 -0.94 0.34 -12.63
C GLY A 35 -1.64 1.28 -11.65
N GLU A 36 -2.90 0.98 -11.37
CA GLU A 36 -3.73 1.71 -10.41
C GLU A 36 -3.89 0.93 -9.10
N PRO A 37 -4.03 1.64 -7.95
CA PRO A 37 -4.31 1.00 -6.67
C PRO A 37 -5.60 0.20 -6.74
N ALA A 38 -5.49 -1.12 -6.62
CA ALA A 38 -6.63 -2.02 -6.55
C ALA A 38 -7.06 -2.25 -5.09
N PHE A 39 -8.30 -2.68 -4.94
CA PHE A 39 -8.81 -3.13 -3.65
C PHE A 39 -7.96 -4.27 -3.09
N CYS A 40 -7.57 -4.17 -1.82
CA CYS A 40 -6.84 -5.20 -1.11
C CYS A 40 -7.64 -5.68 0.09
N GLU A 41 -8.23 -6.87 -0.03
CA GLU A 41 -9.07 -7.49 1.00
C GLU A 41 -8.32 -7.68 2.33
N ALA A 42 -7.08 -8.17 2.28
CA ALA A 42 -6.24 -8.34 3.47
C ALA A 42 -6.02 -7.03 4.25
N CYS A 43 -5.88 -5.90 3.54
CA CYS A 43 -5.78 -4.59 4.19
C CYS A 43 -7.06 -4.17 4.88
N VAL A 44 -8.20 -4.44 4.26
CA VAL A 44 -9.49 -4.08 4.83
C VAL A 44 -9.73 -4.93 6.08
N LEU A 45 -9.62 -6.24 5.97
CA LEU A 45 -9.76 -7.16 7.09
C LEU A 45 -8.80 -6.81 8.23
N GLY A 46 -7.53 -6.50 7.93
CA GLY A 46 -6.55 -6.10 8.95
C GLY A 46 -6.80 -4.74 9.58
N LYS A 47 -7.50 -3.83 8.90
CA LYS A 47 -7.85 -2.48 9.42
C LYS A 47 -9.24 -2.41 10.00
N MET A 48 -10.07 -3.42 9.80
CA MET A 48 -11.40 -3.50 10.38
C MET A 48 -11.28 -3.56 11.89
N LYS A 49 -11.64 -2.46 12.55
CA LYS A 49 -11.72 -2.34 14.00
C LYS A 49 -13.19 -2.23 14.40
N LYS A 50 -13.58 -2.91 15.48
CA LYS A 50 -14.90 -2.72 16.09
C LYS A 50 -15.04 -1.24 16.44
N LEU A 51 -16.13 -0.62 16.01
CA LEU A 51 -16.45 0.75 16.42
C LEU A 51 -16.55 0.81 17.96
N PRO A 52 -16.16 1.93 18.58
CA PRO A 52 -16.34 2.09 20.01
C PRO A 52 -17.82 1.89 20.38
N PHE A 53 -18.05 1.25 21.52
CA PHE A 53 -19.40 1.12 22.06
C PHE A 53 -19.93 2.53 22.34
N LYS A 54 -21.06 2.89 21.72
CA LYS A 54 -21.76 4.12 22.05
C LYS A 54 -22.56 3.84 23.32
N ALA A 55 -22.24 4.56 24.39
CA ALA A 55 -23.01 4.56 25.63
C ALA A 55 -24.37 5.24 25.42
#